data_AF-A0A3P6E8C0-F1
#
_entry.id   AF-A0A3P6E8C0-F1
#
_cell.length_a   1.000
_cell.length_b   1.000
_cell.length_c   1.000
_cell.angle_alpha   90.00
_cell.angle_beta   90.00
_cell.angle_gamma   90.00
#
_symmetry.space_group_name_H-M   'P 1'
#
loop_
_entity.id
_entity.type
_entity.pdbx_description
1 polymer ?
#
loop_
_entity_poly.entity_id
_entity_poly.type
_entity_poly.pdbx_seq_one_letter_code
_entity_poly.pdbx_strand_id
1 'polypeptide(L)'
;MNSIKFPVHDRTTKNSVISTTLNDLSNWSRLSSLWPLLYGTSCCFIEFSSLIGSRFDFDRYGLVPRSSPRQADLILTAGTVTMKMAPSLVRLYEQMPEPKYVIAMGRVQLQGDVQYRFL
;
A
#
# COMPACT_ATOMS: atom_id res chain seq x y z
N MET A 1 22.68 -4.26 18.53
CA MET A 1 22.74 -4.20 17.05
C MET A 1 21.84 -5.30 16.51
N ASN A 2 20.83 -4.97 15.69
CA ASN A 2 19.92 -5.97 15.12
C ASN A 2 20.72 -6.87 14.18
N SER A 3 20.84 -8.16 14.52
CA SER A 3 21.50 -9.15 13.66
C SER A 3 20.57 -9.46 12.48
N ILE A 4 21.02 -9.12 11.28
CA ILE A 4 20.35 -9.53 10.04
C ILE A 4 20.56 -11.04 9.91
N LYS A 5 19.52 -11.82 10.23
CA LYS A 5 19.52 -13.25 9.94
C LYS A 5 19.44 -13.42 8.43
N PHE A 6 20.51 -13.87 7.78
CA PHE A 6 20.48 -14.23 6.37
C PHE A 6 19.64 -15.51 6.19
N PRO A 7 18.49 -15.46 5.51
CA PRO A 7 17.75 -16.67 5.21
C PRO A 7 18.52 -17.45 4.14
N VAL A 8 19.10 -18.60 4.49
CA VAL A 8 19.61 -19.60 3.54
C VAL A 8 18.41 -20.26 2.88
N HIS A 9 17.83 -19.59 1.88
CA HIS A 9 16.73 -20.13 1.09
C HIS A 9 17.27 -20.51 -0.28
N ASP A 10 17.51 -21.80 -0.48
CA ASP A 10 18.01 -22.36 -1.73
C ASP A 10 16.86 -22.39 -2.75
N ARG A 11 16.59 -21.22 -3.35
CA ARG A 11 15.42 -20.98 -4.20
C ARG A 11 15.68 -21.52 -5.61
N THR A 12 15.80 -22.85 -5.74
CA THR A 12 15.85 -23.55 -7.04
C THR A 12 14.45 -23.54 -7.70
N THR A 13 14.04 -22.34 -8.14
CA THR A 13 12.84 -22.17 -8.96
C THR A 13 13.15 -22.67 -10.37
N LYS A 14 12.67 -23.87 -10.70
CA LYS A 14 12.69 -24.40 -12.08
C LYS A 14 11.73 -23.57 -12.93
N ASN A 15 12.19 -22.41 -13.38
CA ASN A 15 11.42 -21.51 -14.23
C ASN A 15 11.38 -22.06 -15.66
N SER A 16 10.31 -22.76 -16.01
CA SER A 16 9.94 -22.90 -17.42
C SER A 16 9.54 -21.52 -17.95
N VAL A 17 9.94 -21.17 -19.17
CA VAL A 17 9.64 -19.88 -19.82
C VAL A 17 8.13 -19.56 -19.77
N ILE A 18 7.29 -20.60 -19.79
CA ILE A 18 5.83 -20.51 -19.69
C ILE A 18 5.39 -20.01 -18.30
N SER A 19 5.99 -20.53 -17.21
CA SER A 19 5.66 -20.13 -15.84
C SER A 19 6.03 -18.67 -15.56
N THR A 20 7.17 -18.21 -16.07
CA THR A 20 7.57 -16.80 -15.93
C THR A 20 6.60 -15.86 -16.64
N THR A 21 6.20 -16.19 -17.87
CA THR A 21 5.23 -15.35 -18.62
C THR A 21 3.86 -15.24 -17.94
N LEU A 22 3.37 -16.32 -17.29
CA LEU A 22 2.12 -16.28 -16.54
C LEU A 22 2.22 -15.44 -15.26
N ASN A 23 3.36 -15.53 -14.56
CA ASN A 23 3.61 -14.71 -13.38
C ASN A 23 3.73 -13.22 -13.76
N ASP A 24 4.40 -12.91 -14.87
CA ASP A 24 4.54 -11.54 -15.38
C ASP A 24 3.18 -10.95 -15.75
N LEU A 25 2.30 -11.72 -16.40
CA LEU A 25 0.94 -11.29 -16.73
C LEU A 25 0.09 -11.04 -15.47
N SER A 26 0.16 -11.95 -14.48
CA SER A 26 -0.56 -11.79 -13.21
C SER A 26 -0.08 -10.55 -12.45
N ASN A 27 1.24 -10.34 -12.37
CA ASN A 27 1.81 -9.17 -11.70
C ASN A 27 1.45 -7.87 -12.44
N TRP A 28 1.49 -7.88 -13.77
CA TRP A 28 1.06 -6.73 -14.58
C TRP A 28 -0.41 -6.39 -14.36
N SER A 29 -1.29 -7.40 -14.34
CA SER A 29 -2.72 -7.18 -14.11
C SER A 29 -2.99 -6.50 -12.77
N ARG A 30 -2.33 -6.96 -11.70
CA ARG A 30 -2.45 -6.37 -10.35
C ARG A 30 -1.90 -4.95 -10.29
N LEU A 31 -0.74 -4.71 -10.90
CA LEU A 31 -0.12 -3.39 -10.93
C LEU A 31 -0.94 -2.37 -11.75
N SER A 32 -1.64 -2.84 -12.79
CA SER A 32 -2.43 -1.99 -13.67
C SER A 32 -3.80 -1.57 -13.10
N SER A 33 -4.23 -2.14 -11.97
CA SER A 33 -5.58 -1.93 -11.42
C SER A 33 -5.61 -1.87 -9.90
N LEU A 34 -4.67 -1.14 -9.29
CA LEU A 34 -4.62 -0.98 -7.83
C LEU A 34 -5.73 -0.03 -7.35
N TRP A 35 -6.51 -0.41 -6.36
CA TRP A 35 -7.58 0.40 -5.79
C TRP A 35 -7.18 0.92 -4.41
N PRO A 36 -6.70 2.18 -4.30
CA PRO A 36 -6.36 2.76 -3.01
C PRO A 36 -7.60 2.94 -2.14
N LEU A 37 -7.45 2.67 -0.86
CA LEU A 37 -8.38 3.10 0.18
C LEU A 37 -8.32 4.63 0.29
N LEU A 38 -9.49 5.27 0.23
CA LEU A 38 -9.65 6.69 0.58
C LEU A 38 -9.42 6.89 2.07
N TYR A 39 -8.16 7.02 2.45
CA TYR A 39 -7.72 7.21 3.83
C TYR A 39 -6.76 8.39 3.93
N GLY A 40 -7.03 9.27 4.88
CA GLY A 40 -6.12 10.35 5.23
C GLY A 40 -6.53 11.04 6.51
N THR A 41 -5.54 11.51 7.26
CA THR A 41 -5.72 12.02 8.62
C THR A 41 -5.21 13.44 8.80
N SER A 42 -4.39 13.95 7.88
CA SER A 42 -3.72 15.24 8.03
C SER A 42 -3.41 15.88 6.67
N CYS A 43 -2.44 16.79 6.63
CA CYS A 43 -2.08 17.60 5.46
C CYS A 43 -1.72 16.79 4.21
N CYS A 44 -1.11 15.61 4.32
CA CYS A 44 -0.81 14.80 3.14
C CYS A 44 -2.09 14.29 2.41
N PHE A 45 -3.25 14.35 3.06
CA PHE A 45 -4.51 13.99 2.40
C PHE A 45 -4.96 15.02 1.35
N ILE A 46 -4.67 16.31 1.53
CA ILE A 46 -5.00 17.31 0.48
C ILE A 46 -4.10 17.12 -0.75
N GLU A 47 -2.86 16.70 -0.55
CA GLU A 47 -1.95 16.33 -1.64
C GLU A 47 -2.51 15.11 -2.38
N PHE A 48 -2.94 14.08 -1.65
CA PHE A 48 -3.58 12.91 -2.23
C PHE A 48 -4.90 13.26 -2.96
N SER A 49 -5.74 14.12 -2.38
CA SER A 49 -6.98 14.55 -3.03
C SER A 49 -6.72 15.35 -4.30
N SER A 50 -5.61 16.10 -4.36
CA SER A 50 -5.19 16.79 -5.59
C SER A 50 -4.81 15.81 -6.70
N LEU A 51 -4.26 14.63 -6.35
CA LEU A 51 -3.94 13.57 -7.31
C LEU A 51 -5.20 12.98 -7.95
N ILE A 52 -6.30 12.89 -7.20
CA ILE A 52 -7.62 12.44 -7.70
C ILE A 52 -8.23 13.47 -8.65
N GLY A 53 -7.85 14.75 -8.53
CA GLY A 53 -8.35 15.82 -9.39
C GLY A 53 -7.90 15.70 -10.84
N SER A 54 -8.57 16.44 -11.72
CA SER A 54 -8.35 16.43 -13.17
C SER A 54 -6.94 16.81 -13.62
N ARG A 55 -6.18 17.51 -12.78
CA ARG A 55 -4.82 17.97 -13.13
C ARG A 55 -3.82 16.82 -13.19
N PHE A 56 -3.92 15.86 -12.28
CA PHE A 56 -2.98 14.74 -12.18
C PHE A 56 -3.62 13.41 -12.57
N ASP A 57 -4.96 13.31 -12.48
CA ASP A 57 -5.77 12.19 -12.93
C ASP A 57 -5.26 10.82 -12.48
N PHE A 58 -5.54 10.49 -11.22
CA PHE A 58 -5.15 9.22 -10.61
C PHE A 58 -5.67 7.99 -11.39
N ASP A 59 -6.85 8.11 -11.99
CA ASP A 59 -7.53 7.01 -12.69
C ASP A 59 -6.78 6.56 -13.96
N ARG A 60 -5.98 7.44 -14.56
CA ARG A 60 -5.16 7.12 -15.74
C ARG A 60 -4.16 5.98 -15.50
N TYR A 61 -3.73 5.77 -14.26
CA TYR A 61 -2.84 4.66 -13.88
C TYR A 61 -3.61 3.41 -13.43
N GLY A 62 -4.93 3.37 -13.63
CA GLY A 62 -5.82 2.33 -13.13
C GLY A 62 -6.08 2.41 -11.63
N LEU A 63 -5.82 3.58 -11.04
CA LEU A 63 -5.94 3.80 -9.61
C LEU A 63 -7.30 4.39 -9.24
N VAL A 64 -8.23 3.52 -8.86
CA VAL A 64 -9.60 3.93 -8.52
C VAL A 64 -9.79 4.01 -7.01
N PRO A 65 -9.97 5.21 -6.43
CA PRO A 65 -10.20 5.35 -5.00
C PRO A 65 -11.50 4.69 -4.53
N ARG A 66 -11.37 3.82 -3.51
CA ARG A 66 -12.51 3.14 -2.88
C ARG A 66 -12.63 3.54 -1.41
N SER A 67 -13.86 3.79 -0.98
CA SER A 67 -14.16 4.11 0.43
C SER A 67 -14.31 2.87 1.30
N SER A 68 -14.45 1.68 0.72
CA SER A 68 -14.60 0.43 1.47
C SER A 68 -13.28 -0.35 1.51
N PRO A 69 -12.82 -0.79 2.70
CA PRO A 69 -11.59 -1.57 2.84
C PRO A 69 -11.69 -2.97 2.23
N ARG A 70 -12.90 -3.50 2.04
CA ARG A 70 -13.09 -4.81 1.42
C ARG A 70 -12.91 -4.80 -0.09
N GLN A 71 -12.98 -3.63 -0.72
CA GLN A 71 -12.77 -3.46 -2.16
C GLN A 71 -11.37 -2.93 -2.47
N ALA A 72 -10.73 -2.23 -1.53
CA ALA A 72 -9.39 -1.69 -1.71
C ALA A 72 -8.31 -2.74 -1.47
N ASP A 73 -7.23 -2.68 -2.24
CA ASP A 73 -6.03 -3.53 -2.15
C ASP A 73 -4.77 -2.72 -1.78
N LEU A 74 -4.83 -1.39 -1.87
CA LEU A 74 -3.76 -0.49 -1.50
C LEU A 74 -4.21 0.44 -0.37
N ILE A 75 -3.38 0.61 0.66
CA ILE A 75 -3.58 1.63 1.70
C ILE A 75 -2.46 2.66 1.65
N LEU A 76 -2.85 3.92 1.42
CA LEU A 76 -1.95 5.06 1.48
C LEU A 76 -2.12 5.73 2.84
N THR A 77 -1.11 5.68 3.71
CA THR A 77 -1.17 6.37 4.99
C THR A 77 -0.85 7.86 4.80
N ALA A 78 -1.82 8.61 4.30
CA ALA A 78 -1.67 10.03 3.99
C ALA A 78 -1.85 10.92 5.24
N GLY A 79 -0.76 11.18 5.96
CA GLY A 79 -0.71 12.11 7.09
C GLY A 79 -0.52 11.44 8.45
N THR A 80 -0.48 12.21 9.54
CA THR A 80 -0.12 11.72 10.88
C THR A 80 -1.12 10.71 11.46
N VAL A 81 -0.63 9.56 11.93
CA VAL A 81 -1.44 8.57 12.67
C VAL A 81 -1.22 8.78 14.16
N THR A 82 -2.24 9.27 14.86
CA THR A 82 -2.20 9.50 16.31
C THR A 82 -2.43 8.21 17.09
N MET A 83 -2.14 8.23 18.40
CA MET A 83 -2.30 7.08 19.28
C MET A 83 -3.71 6.47 19.25
N LYS A 84 -4.71 7.35 19.13
CA LYS A 84 -6.11 6.96 19.04
C LYS A 84 -6.48 6.34 17.68
N MET A 85 -5.79 6.74 16.61
CA MET A 85 -6.12 6.32 15.25
C MET A 85 -5.48 5.00 14.85
N ALA A 86 -4.33 4.65 15.44
CA ALA A 86 -3.63 3.41 15.11
C ALA A 86 -4.44 2.12 15.20
N PRO A 87 -5.22 1.83 16.25
CA PRO A 87 -6.02 0.59 16.29
C PRO A 87 -7.08 0.58 15.17
N SER A 88 -7.58 1.75 14.77
CA SER A 88 -8.53 1.86 13.65
C SER A 88 -7.87 1.56 12.31
N LEU A 89 -6.62 2.02 12.12
CA LEU A 89 -5.85 1.75 10.91
C LEU A 89 -5.46 0.28 10.79
N VAL A 90 -5.05 -0.36 11.89
CA VAL A 90 -4.80 -1.81 11.93
C VAL A 90 -6.07 -2.58 11.56
N ARG A 91 -7.22 -2.20 12.11
CA ARG A 91 -8.50 -2.83 11.77
C ARG A 91 -8.87 -2.68 10.28
N LEU A 92 -8.61 -1.51 9.68
CA LEU A 92 -8.83 -1.32 8.24
C LEU A 92 -7.94 -2.25 7.41
N TYR A 93 -6.66 -2.36 7.79
CA TYR A 93 -5.70 -3.25 7.15
C TYR A 93 -6.06 -4.74 7.30
N GLU A 94 -6.62 -5.14 8.43
CA GLU A 94 -7.11 -6.51 8.66
C GLU A 94 -8.35 -6.83 7.83
N GLN A 95 -9.18 -5.84 7.50
CA GLN A 95 -10.39 -6.01 6.70
C GLN A 95 -10.15 -6.08 5.18
N MET A 96 -8.92 -5.77 4.73
CA MET A 96 -8.54 -5.80 3.32
C MET A 96 -8.26 -7.23 2.83
N PRO A 97 -8.68 -7.56 1.59
CA PRO A 97 -8.32 -8.82 0.94
C PRO A 97 -6.82 -8.92 0.67
N GLU A 98 -6.32 -10.14 0.51
CA GLU A 98 -4.95 -10.40 0.04
C GLU A 98 -4.97 -10.52 -1.50
N PRO A 99 -4.03 -9.92 -2.25
CA PRO A 99 -2.82 -9.19 -1.85
C PRO A 99 -3.10 -7.73 -1.43
N LYS A 100 -2.45 -7.28 -0.35
CA LYS A 100 -2.55 -5.90 0.14
C LYS A 100 -1.21 -5.19 0.22
N TYR A 101 -1.22 -3.90 -0.14
CA TYR A 101 -0.03 -3.06 -0.19
C TYR A 101 -0.20 -1.84 0.71
N VAL A 102 0.88 -1.42 1.38
CA VAL A 102 0.90 -0.25 2.28
C VAL A 102 1.97 0.70 1.79
N ILE A 103 1.59 1.95 1.51
CA ILE A 103 2.54 3.01 1.16
C ILE A 103 2.46 4.11 2.22
N ALA A 104 3.60 4.38 2.85
CA ALA A 104 3.74 5.47 3.80
C ALA A 104 3.95 6.80 3.08
N MET A 105 2.97 7.71 3.17
CA MET A 105 3.03 9.01 2.51
C MET A 105 3.26 10.15 3.52
N GLY A 106 4.30 10.93 3.24
CA GLY A 106 4.66 12.12 4.02
C GLY A 106 5.75 11.86 5.05
N ARG A 107 6.50 12.92 5.38
CA ARG A 107 7.64 12.83 6.31
C ARG A 107 7.26 12.34 7.70
N VAL A 108 6.07 12.70 8.18
CA VAL A 108 5.60 12.34 9.53
C VAL A 108 5.41 10.82 9.67
N GLN A 109 5.04 10.12 8.60
CA GLN A 109 4.92 8.66 8.59
C GLN A 109 6.28 7.94 8.60
N LEU A 110 7.29 8.53 7.95
CA LEU A 110 8.60 7.90 7.79
C LEU A 110 9.52 8.16 8.99
N GLN A 111 9.47 9.36 9.57
CA GLN A 111 10.40 9.80 10.61
C GLN A 111 9.96 9.37 12.03
N GLY A 112 8.69 8.99 12.22
CA GLY A 112 8.21 8.43 13.48
C GLY A 112 8.08 9.44 14.63
N ASP A 113 7.94 10.74 14.36
CA ASP A 113 7.60 11.74 15.40
C ASP A 113 6.27 11.38 16.11
N VAL A 114 5.45 10.52 15.48
CA VAL A 114 4.33 9.84 16.13
C VAL A 114 4.50 8.32 15.99
N GLN A 115 4.54 7.66 17.13
CA GLN A 115 5.11 6.36 17.42
C GLN A 115 4.27 5.18 16.90
N TYR A 116 4.18 4.99 15.59
CA TYR A 116 3.66 3.75 14.99
C TYR A 116 4.61 3.22 13.94
N ARG A 117 5.48 2.31 14.38
CA ARG A 117 6.13 1.37 13.48
C ARG A 117 5.07 0.35 13.07
N PHE A 118 4.53 0.49 11.86
CA PHE A 118 3.91 -0.65 11.20
C PHE A 118 5.04 -1.67 10.97
N LEU A 119 5.00 -2.79 11.70
CA LEU A 119 5.99 -3.90 11.74
C LEU A 119 7.07 -3.81 12.83
#